data_AF-C9IZZ5-F1
#
_entry.id   AF-C9IZZ5-F1
#
_cell.length_a   1.000
_cell.length_b   1.000
_cell.length_c   1.000
_cell.angle_alpha   90.00
_cell.angle_beta   90.00
_cell.angle_gamma   90.00
#
_symmetry.space_group_name_H-M   'P 1'
#
loop_
_entity.id
_entity.type
_entity.pdbx_description
1 polymer ?
#
loop_
_entity_poly.entity_id
_entity_poly.type
_entity_poly.pdbx_seq_one_letter_code
_entity_poly.pdbx_strand_id
1 'polypeptide(L)'
;MNGEQQLDADAGSGMEEVELSWEDYLEETGSTAVPYGSFKHVDTRLQNGFAPGMKLEVAVRTDPETYWVATVITTCEQLLLLRYDGYGEDRRAD
;
A
#
# COMPACT_ATOMS: atom_id res chain seq x y z
N MET A 1 -12.80 4.67 58.93
CA MET A 1 -11.63 4.43 58.04
C MET A 1 -12.25 4.23 56.66
N ASN A 2 -12.60 5.29 55.91
CA ASN A 2 -11.77 6.28 55.21
C ASN A 2 -10.66 5.66 54.37
N GLY A 3 -10.70 5.95 53.06
CA GLY A 3 -9.75 5.57 52.03
C GLY A 3 -10.47 5.07 50.77
N GLU A 4 -10.67 5.77 49.66
CA GLU A 4 -10.43 7.15 49.20
C GLU A 4 -11.16 7.27 47.84
N GLN A 5 -11.65 8.46 47.53
CA GLN A 5 -12.29 8.83 46.27
C GLN A 5 -11.27 8.94 45.12
N GLN A 6 -11.71 8.50 43.94
CA GLN A 6 -11.57 9.15 42.63
C GLN A 6 -10.21 9.74 42.22
N LEU A 7 -9.64 9.20 41.15
CA LEU A 7 -8.89 10.00 40.18
C LEU A 7 -9.33 9.63 38.77
N ASP A 8 -10.05 10.57 38.18
CA ASP A 8 -10.34 10.71 36.77
C ASP A 8 -9.05 10.73 35.94
N ALA A 9 -9.08 10.06 34.78
CA ALA A 9 -8.35 10.48 33.60
C ALA A 9 -8.99 9.85 32.36
N ASP A 10 -10.27 10.18 32.14
CA ASP A 10 -10.75 10.44 30.78
C ASP A 10 -10.05 11.72 30.31
N ALA A 11 -8.79 11.59 29.93
CA ALA A 11 -7.99 12.64 29.32
C ALA A 11 -7.71 12.18 27.91
N GLY A 12 -8.57 12.66 27.01
CA GLY A 12 -8.56 12.31 25.61
C GLY A 12 -7.18 12.36 25.00
N SER A 13 -6.85 11.31 24.27
CA SER A 13 -6.31 11.53 22.93
C SER A 13 -7.44 11.27 21.96
N GLY A 14 -8.50 12.07 22.07
CA GLY A 14 -9.34 12.41 20.93
C GLY A 14 -8.53 13.29 19.99
N MET A 15 -7.40 12.76 19.50
CA MET A 15 -6.89 13.18 18.22
C MET A 15 -8.01 12.76 17.28
N GLU A 16 -8.89 13.70 16.94
CA GLU A 16 -9.60 13.61 15.67
C GLU A 16 -8.52 13.18 14.67
N GLU A 17 -8.70 12.00 14.07
CA GLU A 17 -7.89 11.65 12.90
C GLU A 17 -8.23 12.74 11.89
N VAL A 18 -7.40 13.78 11.85
CA VAL A 18 -7.57 14.88 10.93
C VAL A 18 -7.36 14.25 9.56
N GLU A 19 -8.46 14.04 8.85
CA GLU A 19 -8.42 13.51 7.50
C GLU A 19 -7.57 14.46 6.67
N LEU A 20 -6.45 13.95 6.15
CA LEU A 20 -5.51 14.77 5.42
C LEU A 20 -6.13 15.16 4.07
N SER A 21 -6.51 16.43 3.94
CA SER A 21 -6.90 17.03 2.67
C SER A 21 -5.66 17.52 1.94
N TRP A 22 -5.37 16.93 0.78
CA TRP A 22 -4.29 17.42 -0.09
C TRP A 22 -4.57 18.83 -0.60
N GLU A 23 -5.84 19.22 -0.75
CA GLU A 23 -6.23 20.55 -1.19
C GLU A 23 -5.81 21.61 -0.15
N ASP A 24 -6.21 21.40 1.11
CA ASP A 24 -5.89 22.30 2.22
C ASP A 24 -4.38 22.38 2.45
N TYR A 25 -3.68 21.24 2.39
CA TYR A 25 -2.24 21.17 2.56
C TYR A 25 -1.47 21.95 1.48
N LEU A 26 -1.89 21.83 0.22
CA LEU A 26 -1.26 22.54 -0.88
C LEU A 26 -1.53 24.05 -0.79
N GLU A 27 -2.73 24.45 -0.37
CA GLU A 27 -3.06 25.86 -0.12
C GLU A 27 -2.23 26.44 1.04
N GLU A 28 -2.21 25.76 2.20
CA GLU A 28 -1.47 26.20 3.39
C GLU A 28 0.04 26.33 3.11
N THR A 29 0.61 25.39 2.36
CA THR A 29 2.04 25.40 2.05
C THR A 29 2.39 26.27 0.84
N GLY A 30 1.41 26.80 0.11
CA GLY A 30 1.62 27.49 -1.17
C GLY A 30 2.25 26.60 -2.24
N SER A 31 2.09 25.28 -2.11
CA SER A 31 2.66 24.29 -3.02
C SER A 31 1.73 24.03 -4.20
N THR A 32 2.28 23.48 -5.29
CA THR A 32 1.48 23.05 -6.44
C THR A 32 1.71 21.57 -6.68
N ALA A 33 0.62 20.82 -6.90
CA ALA A 33 0.71 19.43 -7.29
C ALA A 33 1.49 19.28 -8.60
N VAL A 34 2.37 18.29 -8.67
CA VAL A 34 3.10 17.98 -9.90
C VAL A 34 2.09 17.53 -10.97
N PRO A 35 2.18 18.03 -12.21
CA PRO A 35 1.28 17.62 -13.29
C PRO A 35 1.29 16.10 -13.49
N TYR A 36 0.13 15.51 -13.77
CA TYR A 36 0.01 14.06 -13.99
C TYR A 36 0.96 13.55 -15.09
N GLY A 37 1.18 14.34 -16.15
CA GLY A 37 2.07 14.01 -17.26
C GLY A 37 3.56 13.97 -16.91
N SER A 38 3.94 14.39 -15.70
CA SER A 38 5.29 14.21 -15.19
C SER A 38 5.58 12.75 -14.81
N PHE A 39 4.55 11.95 -14.54
CA PHE A 39 4.66 10.54 -14.19
C PHE A 39 4.44 9.65 -15.41
N LYS A 40 5.48 9.45 -16.21
CA LYS A 40 5.42 8.66 -17.46
C LYS A 40 4.99 7.20 -17.29
N HIS A 41 5.14 6.65 -16.07
CA HIS A 41 4.74 5.29 -15.74
C HIS A 41 3.26 5.17 -15.40
N VAL A 42 2.55 6.30 -15.22
CA VAL A 42 1.10 6.40 -14.98
C VAL A 42 0.39 6.57 -16.32
N ASP A 43 0.66 5.65 -17.25
CA ASP A 43 -0.10 5.59 -18.52
C ASP A 43 -1.21 4.56 -18.36
N THR A 44 -2.38 5.08 -18.01
CA THR A 44 -3.63 4.33 -17.80
C THR A 44 -4.06 3.48 -19.00
N ARG A 45 -3.44 3.65 -20.17
CA ARG A 45 -3.70 2.84 -21.36
C ARG A 45 -3.03 1.48 -21.31
N LEU A 46 -2.00 1.28 -20.47
CA LEU A 46 -1.35 -0.01 -20.32
C LEU A 46 -2.10 -0.86 -19.29
N GLN A 47 -3.26 -1.37 -19.70
CA GLN A 47 -3.90 -2.45 -18.97
C GLN A 47 -3.15 -3.74 -19.26
N ASN A 48 -2.43 -4.27 -18.27
CA ASN A 48 -1.94 -5.63 -18.34
C ASN A 48 -3.13 -6.60 -18.22
N GLY A 49 -3.06 -7.77 -18.86
CA GLY A 49 -4.16 -8.76 -18.83
C GLY A 49 -4.26 -9.55 -17.53
N PHE A 50 -3.54 -9.14 -16.47
CA PHE A 50 -3.52 -9.85 -15.21
C PHE A 50 -4.59 -9.31 -14.25
N ALA A 51 -5.02 -10.17 -13.35
CA ALA A 51 -5.94 -9.82 -12.28
C ALA A 51 -5.46 -10.44 -10.96
N PRO A 52 -5.79 -9.85 -9.80
CA PRO A 52 -5.59 -10.47 -8.51
C PRO A 52 -6.11 -11.92 -8.48
N GLY A 53 -5.33 -12.82 -7.89
CA GLY A 53 -5.61 -14.26 -7.82
C GLY A 53 -5.06 -15.08 -8.99
N MET A 54 -4.58 -14.46 -10.08
CA MET A 54 -3.86 -15.21 -11.12
C MET A 54 -2.53 -15.75 -10.60
N LYS A 55 -2.10 -16.91 -11.11
CA LYS A 55 -0.80 -17.53 -10.80
C LYS A 55 0.17 -17.40 -11.97
N LEU A 56 1.45 -17.27 -11.65
CA LEU A 56 2.55 -17.12 -12.61
C LEU A 56 3.83 -17.80 -12.13
N GLU A 57 4.69 -18.10 -13.09
CA GLU A 57 6.05 -18.60 -12.88
C GLU A 57 7.03 -17.43 -12.92
N VAL A 58 7.79 -17.24 -11.85
CA VAL A 58 8.82 -16.21 -11.73
C VAL A 58 10.17 -16.86 -11.93
N ALA A 59 10.83 -16.55 -13.04
CA ALA A 59 12.16 -17.07 -13.35
C ALA A 59 13.20 -16.64 -12.31
N VAL A 60 14.08 -17.57 -11.92
CA VAL A 60 15.22 -17.26 -11.07
C VAL A 60 16.32 -16.63 -11.92
N ARG A 61 16.70 -15.38 -11.62
CA ARG A 61 17.68 -14.61 -12.42
C ARG A 61 19.01 -15.34 -12.67
N THR A 62 19.43 -16.20 -11.75
CA THR A 62 20.71 -16.92 -11.83
C THR A 62 20.60 -18.28 -12.54
N ASP A 63 19.38 -18.80 -12.70
CA ASP A 63 19.12 -20.11 -13.29
C ASP A 63 17.81 -20.07 -14.09
N PRO A 64 17.88 -19.86 -15.42
CA PRO A 64 16.71 -19.69 -16.28
C PRO A 64 15.77 -20.90 -16.34
N GLU A 65 16.24 -22.09 -15.97
CA GLU A 65 15.43 -23.33 -15.96
C GLU A 65 14.68 -23.52 -14.63
N THR A 66 14.99 -22.70 -13.62
CA THR A 66 14.33 -22.73 -12.32
C THR A 66 13.39 -21.54 -12.16
N TYR A 67 12.21 -21.81 -11.60
CA TYR A 67 11.20 -20.79 -11.32
C TYR A 67 10.57 -20.98 -9.94
N TRP A 68 9.97 -19.90 -9.44
CA TRP A 68 9.09 -19.93 -8.28
C TRP A 68 7.65 -19.67 -8.72
N VAL A 69 6.69 -20.33 -8.08
CA VAL A 69 5.28 -20.04 -8.29
C VAL A 69 4.88 -18.85 -7.43
N ALA A 70 4.18 -17.88 -8.02
CA ALA A 70 3.64 -16.73 -7.32
C ALA A 70 2.19 -16.44 -7.71
N THR A 71 1.49 -15.74 -6.82
CA THR A 71 0.11 -15.29 -7.01
C THR A 71 0.09 -13.76 -7.11
N VAL A 72 -0.66 -13.21 -8.07
CA VAL A 72 -0.90 -11.77 -8.19
C VAL A 72 -1.77 -11.32 -7.01
N ILE A 73 -1.25 -10.45 -6.16
CA ILE A 73 -1.98 -9.86 -5.04
C ILE A 73 -2.73 -8.61 -5.50
N THR A 74 -2.03 -7.72 -6.20
CA THR A 74 -2.58 -6.45 -6.70
C THR A 74 -1.94 -6.11 -8.04
N THR A 75 -2.70 -5.44 -8.90
CA THR A 75 -2.23 -4.84 -10.15
C THR A 75 -2.21 -3.33 -10.04
N CYS A 76 -1.12 -2.69 -10.43
CA CYS A 76 -1.01 -1.24 -10.56
C CYS A 76 -0.45 -0.93 -11.96
N GLU A 77 -1.35 -0.76 -12.93
CA GLU A 77 -1.02 -0.54 -14.35
C GLU A 77 -0.04 -1.56 -14.94
N GLN A 78 1.26 -1.28 -14.94
CA GLN A 78 2.31 -2.15 -15.47
C GLN A 78 3.00 -2.99 -14.39
N LEU A 79 2.74 -2.67 -13.12
CA LEU A 79 3.35 -3.31 -11.97
C LEU A 79 2.41 -4.35 -11.37
N LEU A 80 3.01 -5.46 -10.96
CA LEU A 80 2.33 -6.54 -10.25
C LEU A 80 2.95 -6.67 -8.86
N LEU A 81 2.09 -6.70 -7.85
CA LEU A 81 2.47 -7.15 -6.52
C LEU A 81 2.28 -8.67 -6.47
N LEU A 82 3.34 -9.40 -6.15
CA LEU A 82 3.39 -10.85 -6.22
C LEU A 82 3.66 -11.43 -4.84
N ARG A 83 2.95 -12.50 -4.49
CA ARG A 83 3.29 -13.34 -3.33
C ARG A 83 3.74 -14.70 -3.80
N TYR A 84 4.94 -15.11 -3.38
CA TYR A 84 5.41 -16.47 -3.65
C TYR A 84 4.61 -17.52 -2.86
N ASP A 85 4.30 -18.62 -3.52
CA ASP A 85 3.61 -19.74 -2.88
C ASP A 85 4.49 -20.29 -1.74
N GLY A 86 3.87 -20.57 -0.59
CA GLY A 86 4.56 -20.98 0.64
C GLY A 86 4.57 -19.91 1.74
N TYR A 87 4.33 -18.64 1.41
CA TYR A 87 4.24 -17.54 2.39
C TYR A 87 2.82 -17.31 2.96
N GLY A 88 1.81 -18.05 2.48
CA GLY A 88 0.44 -18.01 3.03
C GLY A 88 -0.19 -16.62 2.96
N GLU A 89 -0.73 -16.15 4.09
CA GLU A 89 -1.31 -14.80 4.26
C GLU A 89 -0.32 -13.78 4.86
N ASP A 90 0.97 -14.14 4.99
CA ASP A 90 1.98 -13.23 5.53
C ASP A 90 2.32 -12.12 4.53
N ARG A 91 1.71 -10.95 4.71
CA ARG A 91 1.92 -9.76 3.87
C ARG A 91 3.29 -9.12 4.03
N ARG A 92 4.13 -9.57 4.98
CA ARG A 92 5.51 -9.04 5.13
C ARG A 92 6.41 -9.36 3.95
N ALA A 93 6.01 -10.35 3.14
CA ALA A 93 6.75 -10.84 1.98
C ALA A 93 6.11 -10.45 0.63
N ASP A 94 5.03 -9.65 0.66
CA ASP A 94 4.50 -8.97 -0.52
C ASP A 94 5.47 -7.86 -0.95
#